data_AF-A0A523TMI2-F1
#
_entry.id   AF-A0A523TMI2-F1
#
_cell.length_a   1.000
_cell.length_b   1.000
_cell.length_c   1.000
_cell.angle_alpha   90.00
_cell.angle_beta   90.00
_cell.angle_gamma   90.00
#
_symmetry.space_group_name_H-M   'P 1'
#
loop_
_entity.id
_entity.type
_entity.pdbx_description
1 polymer ?
#
loop_
_entity_poly.entity_id
_entity_poly.type
_entity_poly.pdbx_seq_one_letter_code
_entity_poly.pdbx_strand_id
1 'polypeptide(L)'
;MGKTVKPGMSPVEIATLHYELLMKNDRDECLKTFKKHHRDQADRYGSSPDLYWRTGRKYVDKLGYSYKFKLVDEKYSTDDHKKIFFHRLSKEGKPQGSGQVPIHIRKDEEDNDEWRVDVASW
;
A
#
# COMPACT_ATOMS: atom_id res chain seq x y z
N MET A 1 5.75 14.04 -14.68
CA MET A 1 4.45 14.02 -13.97
C MET A 1 4.50 12.92 -12.91
N GLY A 2 4.33 13.26 -11.64
CA GLY A 2 4.21 12.26 -10.56
C GLY A 2 2.92 11.45 -10.71
N LYS A 3 2.93 10.19 -10.26
CA LYS A 3 1.70 9.39 -10.18
C LYS A 3 0.95 9.83 -8.93
N THR A 4 -0.33 10.10 -9.04
CA THR A 4 -1.20 10.60 -7.96
C THR A 4 -2.46 9.76 -7.86
N VAL A 5 -3.11 9.80 -6.70
CA VAL A 5 -4.43 9.19 -6.50
C VAL A 5 -5.45 9.90 -7.38
N LYS A 6 -6.31 9.12 -8.03
CA LYS A 6 -7.39 9.59 -8.90
C LYS A 6 -8.70 8.88 -8.53
N PRO A 7 -9.85 9.53 -8.71
CA PRO A 7 -11.15 8.87 -8.58
C PRO A 7 -11.29 7.68 -9.53
N GLY A 8 -11.99 6.63 -9.10
CA GLY A 8 -12.29 5.45 -9.90
C GLY A 8 -11.13 4.48 -10.13
N MET A 9 -10.01 4.64 -9.42
CA MET A 9 -8.91 3.67 -9.49
C MET A 9 -9.34 2.32 -8.94
N SER A 10 -8.96 1.26 -9.65
CA SER A 10 -9.18 -0.12 -9.22
C SER A 10 -8.36 -0.45 -7.95
N PRO A 11 -8.73 -1.53 -7.22
CA PRO A 11 -7.99 -1.98 -6.05
C PRO A 11 -6.51 -2.23 -6.34
N VAL A 12 -6.20 -2.83 -7.50
CA VAL A 12 -4.83 -3.14 -7.92
C VAL A 12 -4.04 -1.88 -8.23
N GLU A 13 -4.67 -0.89 -8.85
CA GLU A 13 -4.03 0.39 -9.15
C GLU A 13 -3.68 1.15 -7.86
N ILE A 14 -4.61 1.21 -6.88
CA ILE A 14 -4.36 1.85 -5.58
C ILE A 14 -3.25 1.13 -4.82
N ALA A 15 -3.28 -0.20 -4.76
CA ALA A 15 -2.25 -0.98 -4.10
C ALA A 15 -0.87 -0.81 -4.75
N THR A 16 -0.81 -0.78 -6.07
CA THR A 16 0.43 -0.58 -6.81
C THR A 16 0.96 0.83 -6.58
N LEU A 17 0.09 1.84 -6.68
CA LEU A 17 0.45 3.23 -6.44
C LEU A 17 0.99 3.43 -5.02
N HIS A 18 0.39 2.82 -4.01
CA HIS A 18 0.85 2.88 -2.62
C HIS A 18 2.33 2.51 -2.47
N TYR A 19 2.72 1.35 -3.00
CA TYR A 19 4.13 0.92 -2.95
C TYR A 19 5.04 1.80 -3.81
N GLU A 20 4.57 2.30 -4.96
CA GLU A 20 5.36 3.22 -5.78
C GLU A 20 5.64 4.55 -5.07
N LEU A 21 4.66 5.10 -4.34
CA LEU A 21 4.80 6.33 -3.56
C LEU A 21 5.71 6.12 -2.35
N LEU A 22 5.59 4.96 -1.69
CA LEU A 22 6.55 4.54 -0.67
C LEU A 22 7.98 4.53 -1.25
N MET A 23 8.21 3.86 -2.39
CA MET A 23 9.55 3.77 -2.99
C MET A 23 10.10 5.14 -3.41
N LYS A 24 9.23 6.06 -3.81
CA LYS A 24 9.58 7.44 -4.19
C LYS A 24 9.76 8.40 -3.02
N ASN A 25 9.52 7.96 -1.79
CA ASN A 25 9.52 8.80 -0.59
C ASN A 25 8.49 9.95 -0.65
N ASP A 26 7.35 9.71 -1.29
CA ASP A 26 6.25 10.67 -1.39
C ASP A 26 5.18 10.37 -0.31
N ARG A 27 5.42 10.84 0.91
CA ARG A 27 4.54 10.55 2.06
C ARG A 27 3.15 11.14 1.85
N ASP A 28 3.08 12.38 1.40
CA ASP A 28 1.82 13.13 1.33
C ASP A 28 0.86 12.48 0.33
N GLU A 29 1.38 12.08 -0.84
CA GLU A 29 0.57 11.35 -1.80
C GLU A 29 0.32 9.90 -1.35
N CYS A 30 1.29 9.25 -0.68
CA CYS A 30 1.10 7.90 -0.14
C CYS A 30 -0.05 7.87 0.87
N LEU A 31 -0.15 8.89 1.73
CA LEU A 31 -1.24 8.99 2.69
C LEU A 31 -2.62 9.02 2.02
N LYS A 32 -2.76 9.65 0.85
CA LYS A 32 -4.03 9.69 0.11
C LYS A 32 -4.51 8.32 -0.34
N THR A 33 -3.63 7.32 -0.41
CA THR A 33 -4.02 5.95 -0.74
C THR A 33 -4.75 5.24 0.42
N PHE A 34 -4.54 5.66 1.67
CA PHE A 34 -5.20 5.06 2.83
C PHE A 34 -6.66 5.48 2.98
N LYS A 35 -7.46 4.69 3.70
CA LYS A 35 -8.81 5.09 4.12
C LYS A 35 -8.80 6.39 4.92
N LYS A 36 -9.88 7.16 4.86
CA LYS A 36 -10.02 8.46 5.52
C LYS A 36 -9.71 8.39 7.02
N HIS A 37 -10.32 7.45 7.74
CA HIS A 37 -10.09 7.27 9.17
C HIS A 37 -8.61 7.05 9.55
N HIS A 38 -7.81 6.45 8.65
CA HIS A 38 -6.36 6.31 8.82
C HIS A 38 -5.66 7.65 8.57
N ARG A 39 -6.01 8.35 7.48
CA ARG A 39 -5.43 9.65 7.13
C ARG A 39 -5.60 10.67 8.25
N ASP A 40 -6.77 10.70 8.88
CA ASP A 40 -7.09 11.62 9.98
C ASP A 40 -6.23 11.39 11.23
N GLN A 41 -5.54 10.25 11.31
CA GLN A 41 -4.65 9.87 12.41
C GLN A 41 -3.17 9.84 12.01
N ALA A 42 -2.84 10.17 10.76
CA ALA A 42 -1.50 9.95 10.20
C ALA A 42 -0.37 10.71 10.91
N ASP A 43 -0.68 11.83 11.57
CA ASP A 43 0.29 12.63 12.32
C ASP A 43 0.43 12.19 13.78
N ARG A 44 -0.37 11.21 14.23
CA ARG A 44 -0.20 10.59 15.54
C ARG A 44 0.91 9.54 15.44
N TYR A 45 1.98 9.75 16.20
CA TYR A 45 3.08 8.79 16.31
C TYR A 45 2.56 7.41 16.74
N GLY A 46 2.97 6.36 16.02
CA GLY A 46 2.54 4.99 16.30
C GLY A 46 1.14 4.64 15.78
N SER A 47 0.45 5.54 15.09
CA SER A 47 -0.72 5.20 14.29
C SER A 47 -0.36 4.21 13.18
N SER A 48 -1.35 3.48 12.65
CA SER A 48 -1.11 2.54 11.57
C SER A 48 -0.39 3.17 10.37
N PRO A 49 -0.80 4.36 9.84
CA PRO A 49 -0.08 5.00 8.73
C PRO A 49 1.36 5.43 9.07
N ASP A 50 1.62 5.94 10.28
CA ASP A 50 2.98 6.27 10.72
C ASP A 50 3.86 5.02 10.77
N LEU A 51 3.37 3.96 11.44
CA LEU A 51 4.08 2.69 11.58
C LEU A 51 4.36 2.07 10.21
N TYR A 52 3.36 2.07 9.33
CA TYR A 52 3.47 1.52 7.99
C TYR A 52 4.49 2.32 7.18
N TRP A 53 4.37 3.64 7.14
CA TRP A 53 5.33 4.49 6.42
C TRP A 53 6.76 4.26 6.91
N ARG A 54 7.01 4.38 8.22
CA ARG A 54 8.35 4.25 8.79
C ARG A 54 8.96 2.86 8.55
N THR A 55 8.16 1.80 8.70
CA THR A 55 8.63 0.43 8.48
C THR A 55 8.93 0.18 7.00
N GLY A 56 8.01 0.57 6.11
CA GLY A 56 8.21 0.45 4.68
C GLY A 56 9.43 1.23 4.18
N ARG A 57 9.60 2.47 4.64
CA ARG A 57 10.76 3.31 4.30
C ARG A 57 12.07 2.72 4.82
N LYS A 58 12.09 2.17 6.03
CA LYS A 58 13.26 1.45 6.55
C LYS A 58 13.67 0.31 5.60
N TYR A 59 12.71 -0.44 5.06
CA TYR A 59 13.00 -1.56 4.15
C TYR A 59 13.46 -1.09 2.78
N VAL A 60 12.83 -0.06 2.22
CA VAL A 60 13.30 0.53 0.94
C VAL A 60 14.70 1.11 1.10
N ASP A 61 14.93 1.95 2.10
CA ASP A 61 16.16 2.74 2.21
C ASP A 61 17.34 1.93 2.73
N LYS A 62 17.13 1.07 3.74
CA LYS A 62 18.23 0.33 4.36
C LYS A 62 18.49 -1.02 3.69
N LEU A 63 17.45 -1.67 3.18
CA LEU A 63 17.55 -3.02 2.61
C LEU A 63 17.43 -3.02 1.08
N GLY A 64 17.12 -1.88 0.45
CA GLY A 64 16.98 -1.76 -0.99
C GLY A 64 15.78 -2.52 -1.54
N TYR A 65 14.72 -2.69 -0.74
CA TYR A 65 13.56 -3.48 -1.16
C TYR A 65 12.71 -2.74 -2.19
N SER A 66 12.18 -3.51 -3.13
CA SER A 66 11.15 -3.07 -4.08
C SER A 66 9.96 -4.02 -4.08
N TYR A 67 8.81 -3.53 -4.53
CA TYR A 67 7.56 -4.28 -4.52
C TYR A 67 6.97 -4.35 -5.92
N LYS A 68 6.55 -5.55 -6.33
CA LYS A 68 5.93 -5.79 -7.64
C LYS A 68 4.63 -6.56 -7.45
N PHE A 69 3.55 -6.12 -8.09
CA PHE A 69 2.27 -6.83 -8.06
C PHE A 69 2.46 -8.30 -8.45
N LYS A 70 1.83 -9.20 -7.69
CA LYS A 70 1.84 -10.64 -7.96
C LYS A 70 0.46 -11.15 -8.36
N LEU A 71 -0.51 -11.06 -7.46
CA LEU A 71 -1.86 -11.59 -7.67
C LEU A 71 -2.87 -10.98 -6.70
N VAL A 72 -4.15 -11.11 -7.04
CA VAL A 72 -5.28 -10.92 -6.12
C VAL A 72 -5.68 -12.28 -5.56
N ASP A 73 -5.88 -12.36 -4.25
CA ASP A 73 -6.31 -13.57 -3.56
C ASP A 73 -7.83 -13.63 -3.56
N GLU A 74 -8.41 -14.18 -4.63
CA GLU A 74 -9.87 -14.23 -4.83
C GLU A 74 -10.59 -15.00 -3.73
N LYS A 75 -9.93 -15.99 -3.10
CA LYS A 75 -10.52 -16.76 -1.99
C LYS A 75 -10.78 -15.89 -0.75
N TYR A 76 -9.97 -14.86 -0.53
CA TYR A 76 -10.06 -13.94 0.61
C TYR A 76 -10.48 -12.53 0.18
N SER A 77 -11.14 -12.43 -0.98
CA SER A 77 -11.64 -11.17 -1.54
C SER A 77 -13.16 -11.20 -1.67
N THR A 78 -13.79 -10.05 -1.45
CA THR A 78 -15.23 -9.79 -1.57
C THR A 78 -15.44 -8.58 -2.49
N ASP A 79 -16.69 -8.11 -2.62
CA ASP A 79 -17.02 -6.95 -3.46
C ASP A 79 -16.57 -5.60 -2.88
N ASP A 80 -16.29 -5.56 -1.57
CA ASP A 80 -15.89 -4.39 -0.79
C ASP A 80 -14.49 -4.50 -0.18
N HIS A 81 -13.84 -5.67 -0.31
CA HIS A 81 -12.50 -5.93 0.20
C HIS A 81 -11.70 -6.79 -0.77
N LYS A 82 -10.48 -6.37 -1.09
CA LYS A 82 -9.51 -7.15 -1.88
C LYS A 82 -8.25 -7.40 -1.06
N LYS A 83 -7.81 -8.66 -1.03
CA LYS A 83 -6.49 -9.03 -0.51
C LYS A 83 -5.53 -9.22 -1.67
N ILE A 84 -4.51 -8.38 -1.76
CA ILE A 84 -3.60 -8.33 -2.90
C ILE A 84 -2.19 -8.68 -2.42
N PHE A 85 -1.48 -9.50 -3.19
CA PHE A 85 -0.11 -9.88 -2.89
C PHE A 85 0.88 -9.20 -3.82
N PHE A 86 1.99 -8.76 -3.23
CA PHE A 86 3.15 -8.22 -3.92
C PHE A 86 4.37 -9.08 -3.66
N HIS A 87 5.22 -9.25 -4.67
CA HIS A 87 6.57 -9.70 -4.47
C HIS A 87 7.40 -8.64 -3.78
N ARG A 88 8.06 -9.00 -2.70
CA ARG A 88 9.14 -8.21 -2.10
C ARG A 88 10.47 -8.67 -2.64
N LEU A 89 11.15 -7.78 -3.34
CA LEU A 89 12.39 -8.06 -4.04
C LEU A 89 13.55 -7.34 -3.33
N SER A 90 14.70 -7.99 -3.23
CA SER A 90 15.94 -7.35 -2.78
C SER A 90 16.45 -6.34 -3.82
N LYS A 91 17.55 -5.66 -3.49
CA LYS A 91 18.24 -4.74 -4.41
C LYS A 91 18.67 -5.42 -5.72
N GLU A 92 18.95 -6.71 -5.68
CA GLU A 92 19.32 -7.54 -6.85
C GLU A 92 18.09 -8.09 -7.59
N GLY A 93 16.88 -7.72 -7.18
CA GLY A 93 15.63 -8.18 -7.79
C GLY A 93 15.19 -9.59 -7.37
N LYS A 94 15.81 -10.19 -6.34
CA LYS A 94 15.47 -11.55 -5.88
C LYS A 94 14.37 -11.53 -4.82
N PRO A 95 13.38 -12.44 -4.86
CA PRO A 95 12.37 -12.55 -3.81
C PRO A 95 12.98 -12.77 -2.41
N GLN A 96 12.43 -12.13 -1.37
CA GLN A 96 12.91 -12.23 0.02
C GLN A 96 11.87 -12.83 0.98
N GLY A 97 12.27 -13.82 1.79
CA GLY A 97 11.39 -14.55 2.72
C GLY A 97 10.42 -15.49 2.01
N SER A 98 9.14 -15.51 2.40
CA SER A 98 8.08 -16.16 1.62
C SER A 98 7.89 -15.56 0.22
N GLY A 99 8.57 -14.44 -0.08
CA GLY A 99 8.56 -13.77 -1.37
C GLY A 99 7.25 -13.04 -1.67
N GLN A 100 6.36 -12.91 -0.69
CA GLN A 100 5.05 -12.26 -0.84
C GLN A 100 4.68 -11.44 0.39
N VAL A 101 4.17 -10.24 0.17
CA VAL A 101 3.59 -9.38 1.21
C VAL A 101 2.15 -9.02 0.84
N PRO A 102 1.20 -9.13 1.78
CA PRO A 102 -0.19 -8.77 1.52
C PRO A 102 -0.44 -7.27 1.75
N ILE A 103 -1.35 -6.71 0.96
CA ILE A 103 -1.98 -5.42 1.18
C ILE A 103 -3.49 -5.60 1.06
N HIS A 104 -4.23 -5.02 2.00
CA HIS A 104 -5.68 -5.09 2.07
C HIS A 104 -6.25 -3.76 1.58
N ILE A 105 -7.07 -3.83 0.54
CA ILE A 105 -7.76 -2.69 -0.05
C ILE A 105 -9.25 -2.85 0.26
N ARG A 106 -9.90 -1.81 0.76
CA ARG A 106 -11.34 -1.80 1.04
C ARG A 106 -12.00 -0.59 0.40
N LYS A 107 -13.29 -0.69 0.12
CA LYS A 107 -14.10 0.50 -0.17
C LYS A 107 -14.14 1.40 1.07
N ASP A 108 -14.08 2.69 0.82
CA ASP A 108 -14.11 3.71 1.85
C ASP A 108 -15.39 4.54 1.71
N GLU A 109 -16.40 4.18 2.50
CA GLU A 109 -17.71 4.84 2.51
C GLU A 109 -17.60 6.34 2.84
N GLU A 110 -16.56 6.73 3.59
CA GLU A 110 -16.29 8.14 3.93
C GLU A 110 -15.55 8.91 2.80
N ASP A 111 -15.20 8.22 1.72
CA ASP A 111 -14.46 8.71 0.55
C ASP A 111 -15.15 8.25 -0.75
N ASN A 112 -16.47 8.40 -0.82
CA ASN A 112 -17.31 8.10 -1.99
C ASN A 112 -17.20 6.65 -2.50
N ASP A 113 -17.10 5.68 -1.59
CA ASP A 113 -16.93 4.25 -1.92
C ASP A 113 -15.69 3.93 -2.76
N GLU A 114 -14.70 4.83 -2.76
CA GLU A 114 -13.44 4.64 -3.46
C GLU A 114 -12.60 3.54 -2.80
N TRP A 115 -11.80 2.84 -3.61
CA TRP A 115 -10.87 1.84 -3.10
C TRP A 115 -9.69 2.51 -2.41
N ARG A 116 -9.40 2.06 -1.18
CA ARG A 116 -8.33 2.62 -0.33
C ARG A 116 -7.63 1.53 0.48
N VAL A 117 -6.37 1.79 0.83
CA VAL A 117 -5.56 0.93 1.68
C VAL A 117 -6.12 0.94 3.10
N ASP A 118 -6.42 -0.25 3.60
CA ASP A 118 -6.84 -0.50 4.97
C ASP A 118 -5.67 -1.03 5.82
N VAL A 119 -4.92 -1.99 5.27
CA VAL A 119 -3.73 -2.58 5.91
C VAL A 119 -2.63 -2.76 4.88
N ALA A 120 -1.42 -2.29 5.19
CA ALA A 120 -0.22 -2.47 4.37
C ALA A 120 0.83 -3.33 5.10
N SER A 121 1.54 -4.18 4.34
CA SER A 121 2.67 -4.98 4.83
C SER A 121 3.94 -4.71 4.03
N TRP A 122 5.10 -5.02 4.61
CA TRP A 122 6.43 -4.73 4.08
C TRP A 122 7.35 -5.92 4.17
#